data_AF-A0A6I4MUA8-F1
#
_entry.id   AF-A0A6I4MUA8-F1
#
_cell.length_a   1.000
_cell.length_b   1.000
_cell.length_c   1.000
_cell.angle_alpha   90.00
_cell.angle_beta   90.00
_cell.angle_gamma   90.00
#
_symmetry.space_group_name_H-M   'P 1'
#
loop_
_entity.id
_entity.type
_entity.pdbx_description
1 polymer ?
#
loop_
_entity_poly.entity_id
_entity_poly.type
_entity_poly.pdbx_seq_one_letter_code
_entity_poly.pdbx_strand_id
1 'polypeptide(L)'
;MPSYDFALILSRPLYEDELDPLFDRTHGAVTVSVISEPQHADRPGNASCAWQGATLAAAIMEVVEHVEASAEGLHVLQVEADPLLTIRDIADRVGKSADSVRHAITGARGATGFPASEISTAGHRLWRWSKVAAWYGVDDPQLVEAKPTVQAINGWLALRDVVPDVAPAPEDVTSALSLVIPHVA
;
A
#
# COMPACT_ATOMS: atom_id res chain seq x y z
N MET A 1 13.40 -10.61 9.36
CA MET A 1 12.28 -10.62 8.40
C MET A 1 12.29 -9.28 7.69
N PRO A 2 12.17 -9.24 6.36
CA PRO A 2 12.08 -7.98 5.62
C PRO A 2 10.92 -7.12 6.13
N SER A 3 11.10 -5.80 6.04
CA SER A 3 10.07 -4.80 6.34
C SER A 3 9.41 -4.37 5.04
N TYR A 4 8.08 -4.28 5.04
CA TYR A 4 7.27 -3.93 3.90
C TYR A 4 6.40 -2.72 4.21
N ASP A 5 6.31 -1.80 3.25
CA ASP A 5 5.44 -0.63 3.29
C ASP A 5 4.27 -0.80 2.33
N PHE A 6 3.04 -0.82 2.83
CA PHE A 6 1.85 -0.92 2.00
C PHE A 6 0.69 -0.14 2.63
N ALA A 7 -0.33 0.12 1.82
CA ALA A 7 -1.55 0.77 2.26
C ALA A 7 -2.75 -0.15 2.08
N LEU A 8 -3.73 -0.01 2.97
CA LEU A 8 -5.02 -0.68 2.89
C LEU A 8 -6.10 0.36 2.64
N ILE A 9 -7.06 0.03 1.78
CA ILE A 9 -8.32 0.76 1.64
C ILE A 9 -9.37 0.00 2.42
N LEU A 10 -10.01 0.69 3.37
CA LEU A 10 -10.96 0.12 4.31
C LEU A 10 -12.38 0.48 3.89
N SER A 11 -13.36 -0.34 4.29
CA SER A 11 -14.78 -0.11 4.02
C SER A 11 -15.28 1.22 4.57
N ARG A 12 -14.70 1.66 5.69
CA ARG A 12 -14.95 2.94 6.36
C ARG A 12 -13.68 3.39 7.10
N PRO A 13 -13.59 4.65 7.54
CA PRO A 13 -12.54 5.08 8.46
C PRO A 13 -12.80 4.49 9.86
N LEU A 14 -11.76 4.48 10.70
CA LEU A 14 -11.90 4.06 12.10
C LEU A 14 -12.49 5.20 12.94
N TYR A 15 -13.18 4.82 14.01
CA TYR A 15 -13.55 5.71 15.11
C TYR A 15 -12.43 5.78 16.16
N GLU A 16 -12.47 6.82 17.00
CA GLU A 16 -11.42 7.03 18.03
C GLU A 16 -11.35 5.88 19.05
N ASP A 17 -12.49 5.28 19.40
CA ASP A 17 -12.58 4.14 20.32
C ASP A 17 -12.10 2.81 19.72
N GLU A 18 -11.94 2.74 18.40
CA GLU A 18 -11.38 1.58 17.68
C GLU A 18 -9.85 1.65 17.56
N LEU A 19 -9.23 2.75 18.00
CA LEU A 19 -7.78 2.94 17.93
C LEU A 19 -7.01 2.10 18.94
N ASP A 20 -7.51 1.98 20.17
CA ASP A 20 -6.85 1.19 21.21
C ASP A 20 -6.75 -0.30 20.81
N PRO A 21 -7.85 -0.96 20.36
CA PRO A 21 -7.76 -2.33 19.84
C PRO A 21 -6.80 -2.48 18.66
N LEU A 22 -6.75 -1.50 17.75
CA LEU A 22 -5.81 -1.52 16.63
C LEU A 22 -4.36 -1.39 17.11
N PHE A 23 -4.10 -0.47 18.04
CA PHE A 23 -2.78 -0.25 18.60
C PHE A 23 -2.28 -1.47 19.36
N ASP A 24 -3.14 -2.12 20.15
CA ASP A 24 -2.76 -3.31 20.91
C ASP A 24 -2.35 -4.47 20.01
N ARG A 25 -2.99 -4.60 18.83
CA ARG A 25 -2.67 -5.65 17.84
C ARG A 25 -1.46 -5.31 16.97
N THR A 26 -1.28 -4.04 16.64
CA THR A 26 -0.29 -3.61 15.63
C THR A 26 0.94 -2.90 16.22
N HIS A 27 0.91 -2.60 17.51
CA HIS A 27 1.95 -1.84 18.22
C HIS A 27 2.36 -0.54 17.52
N GLY A 28 1.41 0.12 16.85
CA GLY A 28 1.63 1.38 16.14
C GLY A 28 2.25 1.26 14.76
N ALA A 29 2.48 0.03 14.26
CA ALA A 29 2.96 -0.20 12.90
C ALA A 29 1.88 0.07 11.82
N VAL A 30 0.62 0.26 12.24
CA VAL A 30 -0.50 0.63 11.37
C VAL A 30 -1.02 2.03 11.70
N THR A 31 -0.78 2.90 10.74
CA THR A 31 -1.35 4.20 10.42
C THR A 31 -2.82 4.22 10.03
N VAL A 32 -3.76 4.96 10.63
CA VAL A 32 -5.12 5.10 10.05
C VAL A 32 -5.62 6.55 10.06
N SER A 33 -6.50 6.88 9.12
CA SER A 33 -7.35 8.07 9.26
C SER A 33 -8.54 7.77 10.17
N VAL A 34 -8.85 8.72 11.06
CA VAL A 34 -9.92 8.61 12.06
C VAL A 34 -10.99 9.63 11.77
N ILE A 35 -12.24 9.29 12.09
CA ILE A 35 -13.36 10.22 12.11
C ILE A 35 -13.98 10.25 13.51
N SER A 36 -14.37 11.44 13.97
CA SER A 36 -15.10 11.60 15.24
C SER A 36 -16.62 11.67 15.01
N GLU A 37 -17.06 11.93 13.76
CA GLU A 37 -18.47 12.13 13.42
C GLU A 37 -18.98 11.08 12.42
N PRO A 38 -20.10 10.38 12.71
CA PRO A 38 -20.64 9.31 11.86
C PRO A 38 -21.01 9.74 10.43
N GLN A 39 -21.28 11.02 10.21
CA GLN A 39 -21.63 11.58 8.90
C GLN A 39 -20.51 11.47 7.84
N HIS A 40 -19.29 11.10 8.26
CA HIS A 40 -18.15 10.82 7.38
C HIS A 40 -17.82 9.32 7.26
N ALA A 41 -18.69 8.43 7.75
CA ALA A 41 -18.47 6.98 7.71
C ALA A 41 -18.66 6.37 6.32
N ASP A 42 -19.41 7.04 5.43
CA ASP A 42 -19.76 6.52 4.10
C ASP A 42 -18.60 6.57 3.08
N ARG A 43 -17.44 7.13 3.46
CA ARG A 43 -16.25 7.15 2.59
C ARG A 43 -15.30 6.02 2.95
N PRO A 44 -14.54 5.47 2.00
CA PRO A 44 -13.50 4.51 2.32
C PRO A 44 -12.47 5.09 3.31
N GLY A 45 -12.05 4.26 4.26
CA GLY A 45 -10.92 4.55 5.14
C GLY A 45 -9.59 4.22 4.45
N ASN A 46 -8.49 4.70 5.02
CA ASN A 46 -7.15 4.31 4.60
C ASN A 46 -6.30 3.93 5.80
N ALA A 47 -5.46 2.91 5.60
CA ALA A 47 -4.41 2.54 6.53
C ALA A 47 -3.05 2.57 5.84
N SER A 48 -2.02 3.05 6.54
CA SER A 48 -0.62 2.97 6.12
C SER A 48 0.10 2.00 7.03
N CYS A 49 0.77 1.01 6.46
CA CYS A 49 1.30 -0.13 7.20
C CYS A 49 2.81 -0.21 6.95
N ALA A 50 3.58 -0.38 8.03
CA ALA A 50 5.00 -0.71 7.98
C ALA A 50 5.20 -2.02 8.77
N TRP A 51 5.17 -3.16 8.10
CA TRP A 51 5.08 -4.47 8.75
C TRP A 51 6.19 -5.41 8.35
N GLN A 52 6.63 -6.28 9.26
CA GLN A 52 7.64 -7.29 8.99
C GLN A 52 6.99 -8.61 8.62
N GLY A 53 7.46 -9.24 7.54
CA GLY A 53 6.91 -10.50 7.04
C GLY A 53 7.98 -11.41 6.47
N ALA A 54 7.66 -12.68 6.28
CA ALA A 54 8.53 -13.59 5.50
C ALA A 54 8.43 -13.28 4.00
N THR A 55 7.26 -12.78 3.58
CA THR A 55 6.93 -12.31 2.23
C THR A 55 5.99 -11.11 2.36
N LEU A 56 5.86 -10.32 1.30
CA LEU A 56 4.89 -9.21 1.27
C LEU A 56 3.46 -9.73 1.44
N ALA A 57 3.15 -10.88 0.86
CA ALA A 57 1.82 -11.50 0.99
C ALA A 57 1.49 -11.87 2.43
N ALA A 58 2.45 -12.47 3.15
CA ALA A 58 2.29 -12.81 4.55
C ALA A 58 2.10 -11.55 5.42
N ALA A 59 2.92 -10.51 5.19
CA ALA A 59 2.79 -9.24 5.90
C ALA A 59 1.42 -8.58 5.68
N ILE A 60 0.93 -8.56 4.43
CA ILE A 60 -0.39 -8.00 4.11
C ILE A 60 -1.50 -8.78 4.81
N MET A 61 -1.49 -10.12 4.72
CA MET A 61 -2.56 -10.95 5.27
C MET A 61 -2.64 -10.88 6.80
N GLU A 62 -1.49 -10.84 7.49
CA GLU A 62 -1.43 -10.64 8.94
C GLU A 62 -2.01 -9.27 9.34
N VAL A 63 -1.65 -8.21 8.62
CA VAL A 63 -2.20 -6.87 8.91
C VAL A 63 -3.69 -6.79 8.58
N VAL A 64 -4.16 -7.44 7.50
CA VAL A 64 -5.60 -7.55 7.19
C VAL A 64 -6.35 -8.18 8.36
N GLU A 65 -5.86 -9.30 8.89
CA GLU A 65 -6.47 -9.95 10.05
C GLU A 65 -6.50 -9.03 11.28
N HIS A 66 -5.38 -8.36 11.60
CA HIS A 66 -5.31 -7.44 12.73
C HIS A 66 -6.25 -6.25 12.62
N VAL A 67 -6.37 -5.66 11.43
CA VAL A 67 -7.25 -4.51 11.16
C VAL A 67 -8.72 -4.93 11.21
N GLU A 68 -9.11 -6.03 10.57
CA GLU A 68 -10.51 -6.49 10.60
C GLU A 68 -10.93 -6.95 12.00
N ALA A 69 -10.00 -7.47 12.81
CA ALA A 69 -10.26 -7.86 14.19
C ALA A 69 -10.26 -6.69 15.20
N SER A 70 -9.88 -5.47 14.78
CA SER A 70 -9.89 -4.29 15.67
C SER A 70 -11.26 -3.63 15.77
N ALA A 71 -12.16 -3.86 14.80
CA ALA A 71 -13.45 -3.20 14.73
C ALA A 71 -14.51 -4.07 14.05
N GLU A 72 -15.68 -4.20 14.67
CA GLU A 72 -16.79 -4.96 14.08
C GLU A 72 -17.29 -4.30 12.78
N GLY A 73 -17.51 -5.12 11.75
CA GLY A 73 -17.95 -4.66 10.43
C GLY A 73 -16.92 -3.85 9.64
N LEU A 74 -15.67 -3.76 10.11
CA LEU A 74 -14.57 -3.18 9.34
C LEU A 74 -14.01 -4.24 8.39
N HIS A 75 -13.91 -3.89 7.11
CA HIS A 75 -13.37 -4.77 6.08
C HIS A 75 -12.29 -4.06 5.28
N VAL A 76 -11.23 -4.80 4.96
CA VAL A 76 -10.25 -4.38 3.97
C VAL A 76 -10.82 -4.64 2.58
N LEU A 77 -10.88 -3.60 1.76
CA LEU A 77 -11.40 -3.66 0.40
C LEU A 77 -10.27 -3.86 -0.62
N GLN A 78 -9.16 -3.17 -0.43
CA GLN A 78 -8.04 -3.19 -1.36
C GLN A 78 -6.71 -2.97 -0.64
N VAL A 79 -5.62 -3.36 -1.31
CA VAL A 79 -4.23 -3.19 -0.92
C VAL A 79 -3.47 -2.45 -2.02
N GLU A 80 -2.53 -1.60 -1.62
CA GLU A 80 -1.62 -0.88 -2.50
C GLU A 80 -0.18 -0.99 -1.96
N ALA A 81 0.75 -1.53 -2.74
CA ALA A 81 2.17 -1.66 -2.38
C ALA A 81 3.14 -1.00 -3.39
N ASP A 82 2.59 -0.24 -4.34
CA ASP A 82 3.32 0.63 -5.28
C ASP A 82 2.77 2.06 -5.17
N PRO A 83 3.21 2.84 -4.17
CA PRO A 83 2.53 4.07 -3.79
C PRO A 83 2.62 5.15 -4.87
N LEU A 84 1.62 6.03 -4.87
CA LEU A 84 1.63 7.29 -5.60
C LEU A 84 2.36 8.35 -4.78
N LEU A 85 3.45 8.87 -5.32
CA LEU A 85 4.38 9.75 -4.61
C LEU A 85 4.34 11.17 -5.14
N THR A 86 4.51 12.13 -4.24
CA THR A 86 4.77 13.53 -4.58
C THR A 86 6.22 13.75 -4.99
N ILE A 87 6.55 14.94 -5.50
CA ILE A 87 7.94 15.34 -5.77
C ILE A 87 8.82 15.23 -4.53
N ARG A 88 8.27 15.56 -3.34
CA ARG A 88 9.02 15.53 -2.09
C ARG A 88 9.33 14.10 -1.68
N ASP A 89 8.34 13.20 -1.73
CA ASP A 89 8.56 11.79 -1.37
C ASP A 89 9.57 11.13 -2.32
N ILE A 90 9.52 11.45 -3.62
CA ILE A 90 10.51 10.99 -4.59
C ILE A 90 11.91 11.52 -4.23
N ALA A 91 12.02 12.80 -3.91
CA ALA A 91 13.28 13.44 -3.56
C ALA A 91 13.91 12.76 -2.32
N ASP A 92 13.10 12.52 -1.29
CA ASP A 92 13.52 11.85 -0.06
C ASP A 92 13.98 10.41 -0.36
N ARG A 93 13.20 9.63 -1.13
CA ARG A 93 13.55 8.23 -1.48
C ARG A 93 14.81 8.09 -2.33
N VAL A 94 15.04 9.02 -3.26
CA VAL A 94 16.22 8.98 -4.15
C VAL A 94 17.43 9.75 -3.62
N GLY A 95 17.33 10.31 -2.41
CA GLY A 95 18.41 11.09 -1.78
C GLY A 95 18.78 12.37 -2.54
N LYS A 96 17.80 13.06 -3.14
CA LYS A 96 18.00 14.29 -3.93
C LYS A 96 17.15 15.43 -3.39
N SER A 97 17.39 16.65 -3.89
CA SER A 97 16.51 17.79 -3.59
C SER A 97 15.26 17.76 -4.48
N ALA A 98 14.17 18.33 -3.98
CA ALA A 98 12.93 18.51 -4.74
C ALA A 98 13.16 19.28 -6.06
N ASP A 99 14.05 20.28 -6.07
CA ASP A 99 14.41 21.01 -7.30
C ASP A 99 15.14 20.13 -8.31
N SER A 100 16.00 19.21 -7.85
CA SER A 100 16.61 18.23 -8.74
C SER A 100 15.57 17.32 -9.39
N VAL A 101 14.53 16.91 -8.65
CA VAL A 101 13.42 16.11 -9.19
C VAL A 101 12.57 16.93 -10.16
N ARG A 102 12.27 18.21 -9.85
CA ARG A 102 11.58 19.12 -10.77
C ARG A 102 12.32 19.28 -12.10
N HIS A 103 13.64 19.45 -12.05
CA HIS A 103 14.48 19.54 -13.25
C HIS A 103 14.50 18.23 -14.05
N ALA A 104 14.42 17.07 -13.38
CA ALA A 104 14.27 15.79 -14.07
C ALA A 104 12.91 15.70 -14.79
N ILE A 105 11.83 16.08 -14.11
CA ILE A 105 10.47 16.12 -14.68
C ILE A 105 10.38 17.03 -15.91
N THR A 106 11.02 18.22 -15.87
CA THR A 106 10.97 19.18 -17.00
C THR A 106 11.95 18.84 -18.12
N GLY A 107 12.80 17.82 -17.97
CA GLY A 107 13.81 17.45 -18.97
C GLY A 107 14.99 18.43 -19.06
N ALA A 108 15.11 19.38 -18.15
CA ALA A 108 16.13 20.44 -18.19
C ALA A 108 17.57 19.93 -18.04
N ARG A 109 17.77 18.68 -17.62
CA ARG A 109 19.09 18.03 -17.48
C ARG A 109 19.44 17.04 -18.61
N GLY A 110 18.68 17.02 -19.71
CA GLY A 110 19.01 16.21 -20.90
C GLY A 110 18.71 14.71 -20.78
N ALA A 111 18.29 14.22 -19.61
CA ALA A 111 17.67 12.91 -19.48
C ALA A 111 16.22 13.00 -19.97
N THR A 112 15.96 12.56 -21.19
CA THR A 112 14.61 12.47 -21.74
C THR A 112 13.85 11.30 -21.08
N GLY A 113 12.53 11.42 -20.96
CA GLY A 113 11.69 10.27 -20.59
C GLY A 113 11.43 10.05 -19.10
N PHE A 114 11.46 11.10 -18.25
CA PHE A 114 10.93 10.98 -16.90
C PHE A 114 9.45 10.51 -16.95
N PRO A 115 9.01 9.59 -16.07
CA PRO A 115 7.64 9.07 -16.12
C PRO A 115 6.56 10.14 -16.05
N ALA A 116 5.48 9.95 -16.82
CA ALA A 116 4.29 10.77 -16.68
C ALA A 116 3.67 10.58 -15.29
N SER A 117 3.08 11.65 -14.74
CA SER A 117 2.29 11.56 -13.51
C SER A 117 1.01 10.78 -13.78
N GLU A 118 0.62 9.94 -12.83
CA GLU A 118 -0.61 9.12 -12.91
C GLU A 118 -1.84 9.93 -12.51
N ILE A 119 -1.64 10.86 -11.56
CA ILE A 119 -2.64 11.84 -11.17
C ILE A 119 -2.06 13.22 -11.45
N SER A 120 -2.86 14.06 -12.10
CA SER A 120 -2.56 15.47 -12.33
C SER A 120 -3.84 16.29 -12.18
N THR A 121 -4.15 16.71 -10.96
CA THR A 121 -5.37 17.47 -10.65
C THR A 121 -5.04 18.68 -9.77
N ALA A 122 -5.62 19.84 -10.09
CA ALA A 122 -5.51 21.08 -9.30
C ALA A 122 -4.07 21.48 -8.89
N GLY A 123 -3.09 21.24 -9.77
CA GLY A 123 -1.68 21.56 -9.51
C GLY A 123 -0.91 20.51 -8.70
N HIS A 124 -1.58 19.46 -8.20
CA HIS A 124 -0.94 18.31 -7.58
C HIS A 124 -0.67 17.24 -8.63
N ARG A 125 0.56 16.73 -8.63
CA ARG A 125 0.97 15.62 -9.47
C ARG A 125 1.52 14.51 -8.61
N LEU A 126 1.10 13.28 -8.91
CA LEU A 126 1.58 12.07 -8.24
C LEU A 126 2.10 11.07 -9.26
N TRP A 127 3.18 10.38 -8.90
CA TRP A 127 3.82 9.39 -9.76
C TRP A 127 3.85 8.03 -9.07
N ARG A 128 3.59 6.96 -9.82
CA ARG A 128 3.81 5.59 -9.33
C ARG A 128 5.30 5.39 -9.05
N TRP A 129 5.61 4.93 -7.85
CA TRP A 129 6.99 4.71 -7.41
C TRP A 129 7.74 3.75 -8.34
N SER A 130 7.12 2.65 -8.76
CA SER A 130 7.74 1.66 -9.65
C SER A 130 8.32 2.26 -10.94
N LYS A 131 7.57 3.18 -11.58
CA LYS A 131 8.03 3.87 -12.79
C LYS A 131 9.20 4.80 -12.51
N VAL A 132 9.15 5.50 -11.38
CA VAL A 132 10.18 6.47 -10.97
C VAL A 132 11.46 5.76 -10.54
N ALA A 133 11.36 4.70 -9.74
CA ALA A 133 12.47 3.85 -9.32
C ALA A 133 13.21 3.29 -10.54
N ALA A 134 12.46 2.72 -11.50
CA ALA A 134 13.03 2.23 -12.76
C ALA A 134 13.77 3.32 -13.55
N TRP A 135 13.23 4.54 -13.61
CA TRP A 135 13.89 5.66 -14.29
C TRP A 135 15.17 6.12 -13.59
N TYR A 136 15.18 6.14 -12.25
CA TYR A 136 16.37 6.47 -11.47
C TYR A 136 17.38 5.31 -11.37
N GLY A 137 17.03 4.11 -11.82
CA GLY A 137 17.84 2.90 -11.63
C GLY A 137 17.93 2.47 -10.18
N VAL A 138 16.90 2.76 -9.37
CA VAL A 138 16.79 2.32 -7.98
C VAL A 138 16.24 0.90 -7.98
N ASP A 139 17.03 -0.02 -7.43
CA ASP A 139 16.58 -1.38 -7.14
C ASP A 139 15.85 -1.37 -5.79
N ASP A 140 14.54 -1.56 -5.83
CA ASP A 140 13.68 -1.65 -4.64
C ASP A 140 13.16 -3.10 -4.54
N PRO A 141 13.67 -3.89 -3.57
CA PRO A 141 13.32 -5.30 -3.45
C PRO A 141 11.82 -5.54 -3.31
N GLN A 142 11.08 -4.64 -2.64
CA GLN A 142 9.63 -4.80 -2.47
C GLN A 142 8.89 -4.74 -3.82
N LEU A 143 9.36 -3.94 -4.77
CA LEU A 143 8.70 -3.80 -6.08
C LEU A 143 8.67 -5.11 -6.88
N VAL A 144 9.61 -6.03 -6.60
CA VAL A 144 9.65 -7.37 -7.21
C VAL A 144 8.41 -8.17 -6.82
N GLU A 145 8.03 -8.11 -5.54
CA GLU A 145 6.86 -8.83 -5.00
C GLU A 145 5.56 -8.04 -5.19
N ALA A 146 5.61 -6.70 -5.18
CA ALA A 146 4.47 -5.81 -5.03
C ALA A 146 3.37 -6.06 -6.07
N LYS A 147 3.69 -5.98 -7.36
CA LYS A 147 2.68 -6.06 -8.43
C LYS A 147 1.91 -7.39 -8.45
N PRO A 148 2.55 -8.57 -8.53
CA PRO A 148 1.82 -9.83 -8.55
C PRO A 148 1.08 -10.10 -7.23
N THR A 149 1.67 -9.76 -6.10
CA THR A 149 1.05 -9.94 -4.78
C THR A 149 -0.21 -9.10 -4.63
N VAL A 150 -0.12 -7.79 -4.89
CA VAL A 150 -1.26 -6.87 -4.79
C VAL A 150 -2.39 -7.29 -5.73
N GLN A 151 -2.06 -7.69 -6.95
CA GLN A 151 -3.08 -8.14 -7.91
C GLN A 151 -3.83 -9.38 -7.42
N ALA A 152 -3.12 -10.37 -6.88
CA ALA A 152 -3.74 -11.59 -6.38
C ALA A 152 -4.58 -11.34 -5.12
N ILE A 153 -4.04 -10.58 -4.16
CA ILE A 153 -4.74 -10.27 -2.91
C ILE A 153 -5.98 -9.41 -3.19
N ASN A 154 -5.90 -8.40 -4.05
CA ASN A 154 -7.08 -7.61 -4.41
C ASN A 154 -8.14 -8.43 -5.16
N GLY A 155 -7.71 -9.40 -5.99
CA GLY A 155 -8.64 -10.35 -6.61
C GLY A 155 -9.33 -11.24 -5.57
N TRP A 156 -8.60 -11.70 -4.56
CA TRP A 156 -9.16 -12.45 -3.44
C TRP A 156 -10.10 -11.62 -2.57
N LEU A 157 -9.72 -10.39 -2.19
CA LEU A 157 -10.57 -9.46 -1.43
C LEU A 157 -11.89 -9.19 -2.15
N ALA A 158 -11.83 -8.93 -3.46
CA ALA A 158 -13.02 -8.74 -4.28
C ALA A 158 -13.90 -9.99 -4.36
N LEU A 159 -13.30 -11.18 -4.48
CA LEU A 159 -14.06 -12.43 -4.50
C LEU A 159 -14.73 -12.72 -3.14
N ARG A 160 -14.00 -12.52 -2.05
CA ARG A 160 -14.47 -12.69 -0.66
C ARG A 160 -15.69 -11.80 -0.36
N ASP A 161 -15.68 -10.57 -0.87
CA ASP A 161 -16.78 -9.62 -0.70
C ASP A 161 -18.05 -10.03 -1.47
N VAL A 162 -17.90 -10.57 -2.68
CA VAL A 162 -19.05 -10.90 -3.54
C VAL A 162 -19.61 -12.30 -3.27
N VAL A 163 -18.74 -13.29 -3.06
CA VAL A 163 -19.11 -14.71 -2.88
C VAL A 163 -18.21 -15.36 -1.80
N PRO A 164 -18.47 -15.11 -0.51
CA PRO A 164 -17.59 -15.60 0.57
C PRO A 164 -17.46 -17.13 0.60
N ASP A 165 -18.50 -17.87 0.23
CA ASP A 165 -18.52 -19.34 0.26
C ASP A 165 -17.54 -20.01 -0.72
N VAL A 166 -17.06 -19.28 -1.73
CA VAL A 166 -16.12 -19.81 -2.74
C VAL A 166 -14.73 -19.16 -2.67
N ALA A 167 -14.57 -18.13 -1.85
CA ALA A 167 -13.28 -17.50 -1.66
C ALA A 167 -12.33 -18.50 -0.95
N PRO A 168 -11.12 -18.72 -1.46
CA PRO A 168 -10.15 -19.58 -0.79
C PRO A 168 -9.77 -19.00 0.57
N ALA A 169 -9.28 -19.86 1.46
CA ALA A 169 -8.80 -19.41 2.75
C ALA A 169 -7.55 -18.51 2.59
N PRO A 170 -7.33 -17.50 3.46
CA PRO A 170 -6.18 -16.60 3.36
C PRO A 170 -4.83 -17.33 3.30
N GLU A 171 -4.69 -18.43 4.02
CA GLU A 171 -3.49 -19.28 4.05
C GLU A 171 -3.20 -19.95 2.71
N ASP A 172 -4.23 -20.34 1.94
CA ASP A 172 -4.08 -20.95 0.62
C ASP A 172 -3.55 -19.93 -0.38
N VAL A 173 -4.07 -18.69 -0.31
CA VAL A 173 -3.60 -17.57 -1.16
C VAL A 173 -2.15 -17.23 -0.85
N THR A 174 -1.81 -17.09 0.44
CA THR A 174 -0.46 -16.76 0.88
C THR A 174 0.54 -17.86 0.49
N SER A 175 0.15 -19.13 0.64
CA SER A 175 0.97 -20.28 0.25
C SER A 175 1.19 -20.33 -1.26
N ALA A 176 0.14 -20.12 -2.06
CA ALA A 176 0.26 -20.08 -3.52
C ALA A 176 1.18 -18.96 -4.00
N LEU A 177 1.07 -17.76 -3.44
CA LEU A 177 1.96 -16.63 -3.77
C LEU A 177 3.40 -16.91 -3.36
N SER A 178 3.59 -17.52 -2.19
CA SER A 178 4.92 -17.87 -1.69
C SER A 178 5.65 -18.89 -2.56
N LEU A 179 4.93 -19.74 -3.29
CA LEU A 179 5.52 -20.73 -4.19
C LEU A 179 5.94 -20.16 -5.56
N VAL A 180 5.35 -19.05 -5.99
CA VAL A 180 5.44 -18.57 -7.38
C VAL A 180 6.20 -17.24 -7.50
N ILE A 181 6.24 -16.44 -6.43
CA ILE A 181 6.89 -15.13 -6.43
C ILE A 181 8.31 -15.26 -5.86
N PRO A 182 9.34 -14.69 -6.52
CA PRO A 182 10.66 -14.57 -5.90
C PRO A 182 10.61 -13.55 -4.74
N HIS A 183 11.05 -13.97 -3.56
CA HIS A 183 10.97 -13.16 -2.33
C HIS A 183 12.27 -12.42 -2.06
N VAL A 184 12.14 -11.29 -1.37
CA VAL A 184 13.28 -10.58 -0.79
C VAL A 184 13.96 -11.47 0.26
N ALA A 185 15.26 -11.73 0.09
CA ALA A 185 16.07 -12.50 1.03
C ALA A 185 16.49 -11.68 2.26
#